data_AF-A0A4P8IMP8-F1
#
_entry.id   AF-A0A4P8IMP8-F1
#
_cell.length_a   1.000
_cell.length_b   1.000
_cell.length_c   1.000
_cell.angle_alpha   90.00
_cell.angle_beta   90.00
_cell.angle_gamma   90.00
#
_symmetry.space_group_name_H-M   'P 1'
#
loop_
_entity.id
_entity.type
_entity.pdbx_description
1 polymer ?
#
loop_
_entity_poly.entity_id
_entity_poly.type
_entity_poly.pdbx_seq_one_letter_code
_entity_poly.pdbx_strand_id
1 'polypeptide(L)'
;MESISPLRGNELCYISTIIKSAAAITDWDAALGNNKAGKVQEVQCMQIKDQLFIAGNFYRIDEGAAIKSYLSSFGITNRYDFESCMQYSHELLTMNNERWLKIQNKKETDDATFNLKKIKIDVHTMPKYSGQDNLVIHGFAESKPVFLMEAFGDDKIGAIMDLLAKPRKDQPNRNEKLSWFLRRFLGVAESLGAVKATGGPHGYVGSFSESKDVNIVKSEKGVHAELVLLSFLTRAVVDSPDKFYGQTVYLGGSKNTCLWCKAWMDHYRKWIKEWFSMKLILPNEYTHEIEALIRPHGSGAGNRPKWEGMAYAGESAKALFNGSAGGNYADLADLEGPADNPNSLLAWRDAPGPGPAH
;
A
#
# COMPACT_ATOMS: atom_id res chain seq x y z
N MET A 1 -14.41 -13.01 -18.40
CA MET A 1 -14.01 -12.22 -17.21
C MET A 1 -14.13 -10.77 -17.61
N GLU A 2 -15.01 -10.02 -16.95
CA GLU A 2 -15.09 -8.57 -17.19
C GLU A 2 -13.74 -7.94 -16.85
N SER A 3 -13.19 -7.18 -17.79
CA SER A 3 -11.99 -6.37 -17.57
C SER A 3 -12.32 -5.37 -16.47
N ILE A 4 -11.66 -5.52 -15.32
CA ILE A 4 -11.80 -4.58 -14.21
C ILE A 4 -11.15 -3.27 -14.67
N SER A 5 -11.89 -2.16 -14.54
CA SER A 5 -11.34 -0.85 -14.87
C SER A 5 -10.06 -0.59 -14.07
N PRO A 6 -9.00 -0.04 -14.68
CA PRO A 6 -7.80 0.34 -13.94
C PRO A 6 -8.17 1.35 -12.85
N LEU A 7 -7.60 1.17 -11.65
CA LEU A 7 -7.68 2.14 -10.56
C LEU A 7 -6.89 3.38 -10.96
N ARG A 8 -7.53 4.53 -10.81
CA ARG A 8 -6.95 5.84 -11.05
C ARG A 8 -6.05 6.26 -9.89
N GLY A 9 -5.22 7.27 -10.11
CA GLY A 9 -4.26 7.76 -9.10
C GLY A 9 -4.91 8.19 -7.78
N ASN A 10 -6.10 8.79 -7.83
CA ASN A 10 -6.91 9.17 -6.68
C ASN A 10 -7.48 7.95 -5.92
N GLU A 11 -7.99 6.94 -6.62
CA GLU A 11 -8.40 5.65 -6.01
C GLU A 11 -7.22 4.99 -5.29
N LEU A 12 -6.02 5.03 -5.90
CA LEU A 12 -4.78 4.53 -5.29
C LEU A 12 -4.35 5.35 -4.06
N CYS A 13 -4.61 6.66 -4.03
CA CYS A 13 -4.40 7.49 -2.82
C CYS A 13 -5.33 7.05 -1.68
N TYR A 14 -6.58 6.76 -2.01
CA TYR A 14 -7.58 6.28 -1.06
C TYR A 14 -7.16 4.94 -0.45
N ILE A 15 -6.78 3.98 -1.28
CA ILE A 15 -6.27 2.66 -0.87
C ILE A 15 -5.00 2.79 -0.02
N SER A 16 -4.03 3.58 -0.48
CA SER A 16 -2.79 3.84 0.26
C SER A 16 -3.05 4.37 1.67
N THR A 17 -4.05 5.25 1.81
CA THR A 17 -4.41 5.88 3.09
C THR A 17 -5.07 4.88 4.04
N ILE A 18 -5.96 4.02 3.53
CA ILE A 18 -6.52 2.91 4.34
C ILE A 18 -5.40 2.01 4.85
N ILE A 19 -4.49 1.57 3.98
CA ILE A 19 -3.38 0.67 4.35
C ILE A 19 -2.47 1.34 5.38
N LYS A 20 -2.07 2.60 5.14
CA LYS A 20 -1.22 3.36 6.07
C LYS A 20 -1.84 3.41 7.46
N SER A 21 -3.10 3.83 7.55
CA SER A 21 -3.79 3.98 8.83
C SER A 21 -4.01 2.63 9.52
N ALA A 22 -4.46 1.60 8.78
CA ALA A 22 -4.74 0.28 9.34
C ALA A 22 -3.48 -0.48 9.80
N ALA A 23 -2.40 -0.43 9.01
CA ALA A 23 -1.14 -1.08 9.34
C ALA A 23 -0.47 -0.45 10.58
N ALA A 24 -0.74 0.83 10.87
CA ALA A 24 -0.15 1.55 12.00
C ALA A 24 -0.85 1.32 13.36
N ILE A 25 -2.00 0.64 13.40
CA ILE A 25 -2.86 0.55 14.60
C ILE A 25 -2.22 -0.26 15.71
N THR A 26 -1.65 -1.40 15.34
CA THR A 26 -1.20 -2.41 16.29
C THR A 26 0.00 -3.13 15.70
N ASP A 27 0.74 -3.81 16.57
CA ASP A 27 1.70 -4.78 16.11
C ASP A 27 0.94 -6.06 15.73
N TRP A 28 0.75 -6.21 14.42
CA TRP A 28 0.03 -7.33 13.81
C TRP A 28 0.74 -8.67 14.05
N ASP A 29 2.03 -8.67 14.40
CA ASP A 29 2.83 -9.84 14.75
C ASP A 29 3.18 -9.96 16.24
N ALA A 30 2.65 -9.11 17.14
CA ALA A 30 3.00 -9.18 18.56
C ALA A 30 2.72 -10.55 19.21
N ALA A 31 1.70 -11.27 18.71
CA ALA A 31 1.41 -12.64 19.14
C ALA A 31 2.56 -13.63 18.87
N LEU A 32 3.51 -13.26 17.99
CA LEU A 32 4.71 -14.02 17.64
C LEU A 32 5.96 -13.54 18.41
N GLY A 33 5.82 -12.65 19.41
CA GLY A 33 6.92 -12.18 20.26
C GLY A 33 7.80 -11.09 19.64
N ASN A 34 7.47 -10.62 18.43
CA ASN A 34 8.14 -9.47 17.82
C ASN A 34 7.49 -8.19 18.35
N ASN A 35 8.14 -7.48 19.26
CA ASN A 35 7.69 -6.17 19.77
C ASN A 35 8.36 -5.05 18.99
N LYS A 36 7.90 -4.80 17.76
CA LYS A 36 8.33 -3.64 16.97
C LYS A 36 7.13 -3.05 16.26
N ALA A 37 6.19 -2.50 17.04
CA ALA A 37 5.14 -1.63 16.52
C ALA A 37 5.80 -0.46 15.77
N GLY A 38 5.91 -0.61 14.46
CA GLY A 38 6.43 0.39 13.57
C GLY A 38 5.34 1.39 13.23
N LYS A 39 5.59 2.69 13.40
CA LYS A 39 4.66 3.71 12.91
C LYS A 39 4.78 3.75 11.39
N VAL A 40 3.83 3.15 10.66
CA VAL A 40 3.72 3.29 9.21
C VAL A 40 3.35 4.73 8.90
N GLN A 41 4.25 5.46 8.24
CA GLN A 41 4.05 6.88 7.94
C GLN A 41 3.69 7.12 6.48
N GLU A 42 4.03 6.18 5.60
CA GLU A 42 3.86 6.35 4.18
C GLU A 42 3.61 5.03 3.48
N VAL A 43 2.55 5.03 2.68
CA VAL A 43 2.22 3.96 1.76
C VAL A 43 1.99 4.58 0.40
N GLN A 44 2.58 3.95 -0.61
CA GLN A 44 2.43 4.27 -2.01
C GLN A 44 1.90 3.02 -2.73
N CYS A 45 1.01 3.22 -3.69
CA CYS A 45 0.42 2.19 -4.51
C CYS A 45 0.59 2.52 -5.99
N MET A 46 0.94 1.51 -6.77
CA MET A 46 1.06 1.59 -8.22
C MET A 46 0.23 0.47 -8.86
N GLN A 47 -0.52 0.79 -9.91
CA GLN A 47 -1.17 -0.22 -10.74
C GLN A 47 -0.45 -0.37 -12.07
N ILE A 48 -0.03 -1.60 -12.35
CA ILE A 48 0.50 -1.99 -13.65
C ILE A 48 -0.43 -3.07 -14.20
N LYS A 49 -1.09 -2.79 -15.34
CA LYS A 49 -2.13 -3.65 -15.89
C LYS A 49 -3.20 -3.93 -14.82
N ASP A 50 -3.47 -5.20 -14.51
CA ASP A 50 -4.49 -5.61 -13.54
C ASP A 50 -3.92 -5.84 -12.13
N GLN A 51 -2.62 -5.57 -11.91
CA GLN A 51 -1.90 -5.91 -10.69
C GLN A 51 -1.60 -4.67 -9.85
N LEU A 52 -1.80 -4.80 -8.54
CA LEU A 52 -1.52 -3.76 -7.55
C LEU A 52 -0.15 -4.02 -6.89
N PHE A 53 0.66 -2.97 -6.83
CA PHE A 53 1.97 -2.96 -6.17
C PHE A 53 1.96 -1.94 -5.04
N ILE A 54 2.38 -2.36 -3.85
CA ILE A 54 2.36 -1.55 -2.63
C ILE A 54 3.78 -1.43 -2.12
N ALA A 55 4.21 -0.23 -1.75
CA ALA A 55 5.49 0.03 -1.10
C ALA A 55 5.31 0.90 0.14
N GLY A 56 6.15 0.66 1.14
CA GLY A 56 6.32 1.50 2.32
C GLY A 56 7.75 2.01 2.42
N ASN A 57 7.97 3.05 3.24
CA ASN A 57 9.31 3.58 3.47
C ASN A 57 10.18 2.61 4.28
N PHE A 58 11.50 2.70 4.12
CA PHE A 58 12.44 2.02 5.01
C PHE A 58 13.52 2.98 5.48
N TYR A 59 13.35 3.57 6.67
CA TYR A 59 14.39 4.39 7.30
C TYR A 59 14.98 3.70 8.54
N ARG A 60 14.24 3.76 9.65
CA ARG A 60 14.56 3.01 10.89
C ARG A 60 13.78 1.70 11.00
N ILE A 61 12.58 1.70 10.45
CA ILE A 61 11.65 0.57 10.40
C ILE A 61 11.34 0.31 8.93
N ASP A 62 11.27 -0.97 8.57
CA ASP A 62 10.75 -1.42 7.28
C ASP A 62 9.21 -1.36 7.33
N GLU A 63 8.62 -0.27 6.83
CA GLU A 63 7.17 -0.12 6.79
C GLU A 63 6.51 -1.17 5.87
N GLY A 64 7.23 -1.64 4.84
CA GLY A 64 6.81 -2.75 4.00
C GLY A 64 6.53 -4.03 4.80
N ALA A 65 7.32 -4.30 5.86
CA ALA A 65 7.11 -5.44 6.74
C ALA A 65 5.83 -5.28 7.57
N ALA A 66 5.54 -4.08 8.07
CA ALA A 66 4.31 -3.80 8.80
C ALA A 66 3.06 -3.91 7.91
N ILE A 67 3.13 -3.38 6.67
CA ILE A 67 2.09 -3.52 5.65
C ILE A 67 1.84 -5.00 5.37
N LYS A 68 2.91 -5.77 5.15
CA LYS A 68 2.82 -7.22 4.92
C LYS A 68 2.15 -7.94 6.08
N SER A 69 2.57 -7.65 7.31
CA SER A 69 2.01 -8.25 8.51
C SER A 69 0.50 -7.99 8.63
N TYR A 70 0.08 -6.75 8.38
CA TYR A 70 -1.34 -6.35 8.35
C TYR A 70 -2.14 -7.14 7.29
N LEU A 71 -1.68 -7.16 6.04
CA LEU A 71 -2.37 -7.84 4.94
C LEU A 71 -2.42 -9.37 5.14
N SER A 72 -1.32 -9.97 5.61
CA SER A 72 -1.27 -11.39 5.94
C SER A 72 -2.16 -11.76 7.13
N SER A 73 -2.30 -10.86 8.10
CA SER A 73 -3.16 -11.05 9.27
C SER A 73 -4.65 -11.07 8.93
N PHE A 74 -5.05 -10.42 7.84
CA PHE A 74 -6.38 -10.56 7.25
C PHE A 74 -6.51 -11.83 6.40
N GLY A 75 -5.40 -12.32 5.84
CA GLY A 75 -5.34 -13.54 5.03
C GLY A 75 -5.56 -13.30 3.53
N ILE A 76 -5.00 -12.21 3.00
CA ILE A 76 -5.21 -11.79 1.61
C ILE A 76 -4.50 -12.71 0.60
N THR A 77 -5.27 -13.49 -0.15
CA THR A 77 -4.69 -14.40 -1.17
C THR A 77 -4.94 -13.97 -2.60
N ASN A 78 -5.93 -13.10 -2.81
CA ASN A 78 -6.41 -12.66 -4.11
C ASN A 78 -6.99 -11.23 -4.00
N ARG A 79 -7.46 -10.70 -5.13
CA ARG A 79 -8.07 -9.37 -5.20
C ARG A 79 -9.33 -9.22 -4.33
N TYR A 80 -10.20 -10.22 -4.28
CA TYR A 80 -11.45 -10.16 -3.50
C TYR A 80 -11.18 -10.06 -1.98
N ASP A 81 -10.21 -10.82 -1.48
CA ASP A 81 -9.79 -10.74 -0.07
C ASP A 81 -9.22 -9.35 0.23
N PHE A 82 -8.46 -8.78 -0.70
CA PHE A 82 -7.90 -7.44 -0.57
C PHE A 82 -8.98 -6.37 -0.49
N GLU A 83 -9.96 -6.39 -1.40
CA GLU A 83 -11.08 -5.44 -1.41
C GLU A 83 -11.91 -5.56 -0.14
N SER A 84 -12.17 -6.78 0.33
CA SER A 84 -12.82 -7.03 1.62
C SER A 84 -12.02 -6.44 2.79
N CYS A 85 -10.68 -6.62 2.80
CA CYS A 85 -9.80 -6.05 3.82
C CYS A 85 -9.87 -4.53 3.85
N MET A 86 -9.87 -3.89 2.67
CA MET A 86 -10.00 -2.44 2.54
C MET A 86 -11.36 -1.94 3.01
N GLN A 87 -12.44 -2.65 2.67
CA GLN A 87 -13.81 -2.35 3.12
C GLN A 87 -13.91 -2.36 4.64
N TYR A 88 -13.53 -3.48 5.30
CA TYR A 88 -13.59 -3.59 6.76
C TYR A 88 -12.73 -2.51 7.44
N SER A 89 -11.52 -2.29 6.94
CA SER A 89 -10.61 -1.32 7.55
C SER A 89 -11.11 0.12 7.39
N HIS A 90 -11.61 0.47 6.20
CA HIS A 90 -12.20 1.78 5.96
C HIS A 90 -13.41 2.03 6.85
N GLU A 91 -14.32 1.05 6.96
CA GLU A 91 -15.51 1.17 7.79
C GLU A 91 -15.12 1.38 9.27
N LEU A 92 -14.23 0.57 9.82
CA LEU A 92 -13.79 0.71 11.21
C LEU A 92 -13.12 2.07 11.49
N LEU A 93 -12.31 2.57 10.54
CA LEU A 93 -11.64 3.87 10.65
C LEU A 93 -12.60 5.07 10.52
N THR A 94 -13.69 4.94 9.75
CA THR A 94 -14.70 5.99 9.54
C THR A 94 -15.88 5.93 10.48
N MET A 95 -16.07 4.82 11.20
CA MET A 95 -17.25 4.57 12.04
C MET A 95 -17.46 5.70 13.04
N ASN A 96 -18.32 6.66 12.72
CA ASN A 96 -18.79 7.65 13.68
C ASN A 96 -19.62 6.90 14.72
N ASN A 97 -19.57 7.39 15.96
CA ASN A 97 -20.57 7.21 17.02
C ASN A 97 -20.09 6.45 18.26
N GLU A 98 -20.43 7.11 19.37
CA GLU A 98 -20.93 6.60 20.64
C GLU A 98 -22.08 5.58 20.43
N ARG A 99 -21.84 4.44 19.78
CA ARG A 99 -22.81 3.32 19.83
C ARG A 99 -22.59 2.57 21.14
N TRP A 100 -23.39 2.92 22.15
CA TRP A 100 -23.45 2.19 23.42
C TRP A 100 -23.93 0.75 23.19
N LEU A 101 -23.07 -0.23 23.45
CA LEU A 101 -23.51 -1.60 23.70
C LEU A 101 -24.14 -1.64 25.11
N LYS A 102 -25.47 -1.60 25.18
CA LYS A 102 -26.21 -1.75 26.45
C LYS A 102 -26.16 -3.22 26.87
N ILE A 103 -25.45 -3.55 27.96
CA ILE A 103 -25.58 -4.86 28.60
C ILE A 103 -25.65 -4.67 30.11
N GLN A 104 -26.71 -5.21 30.72
CA GLN A 104 -27.01 -5.08 32.15
C GLN A 104 -25.96 -5.76 33.02
N ASN A 105 -25.51 -5.07 34.06
CA ASN A 105 -24.70 -5.67 35.11
C ASN A 105 -25.60 -6.50 36.02
N LYS A 106 -25.32 -7.80 36.17
CA LYS A 106 -25.48 -8.46 37.47
C LYS A 106 -24.48 -9.59 37.62
N LYS A 107 -24.11 -9.77 38.88
CA LYS A 107 -23.00 -10.53 39.45
C LYS A 107 -22.87 -11.95 38.90
N GLU A 108 -21.61 -12.38 38.88
CA GLU A 108 -21.17 -13.78 38.83
C GLU A 108 -22.15 -14.72 39.55
N THR A 109 -22.63 -15.71 38.81
CA THR A 109 -23.02 -17.00 39.38
C THR A 109 -22.28 -18.07 38.59
N ASP A 110 -21.62 -18.95 39.33
CA ASP A 110 -20.86 -20.13 38.88
C ASP A 110 -21.76 -21.16 38.19
N ASP A 111 -22.22 -20.85 36.99
CA ASP A 111 -22.94 -21.81 36.18
C ASP A 111 -22.35 -21.90 34.78
N ALA A 112 -22.02 -23.14 34.38
CA ALA A 112 -21.32 -23.48 33.15
C ALA A 112 -22.18 -23.33 31.87
N THR A 113 -23.16 -22.43 31.90
CA THR A 113 -24.07 -22.15 30.80
C THR A 113 -24.08 -20.65 30.47
N PHE A 114 -23.45 -20.32 29.33
CA PHE A 114 -23.66 -19.13 28.53
C PHE A 114 -23.70 -17.77 29.24
N ASN A 115 -22.53 -17.15 29.38
CA ASN A 115 -22.41 -15.70 29.53
C ASN A 115 -22.15 -15.07 28.14
N LEU A 116 -23.12 -14.33 27.61
CA LEU A 116 -22.90 -13.34 26.55
C LEU A 116 -21.88 -12.33 27.09
N LYS A 117 -20.59 -12.52 26.75
CA LYS A 117 -19.51 -11.62 27.16
C LYS A 117 -19.76 -10.24 26.56
N LYS A 118 -19.86 -9.24 27.43
CA LYS A 118 -19.85 -7.82 27.04
C LYS A 118 -18.51 -7.50 26.41
N ILE A 119 -18.50 -6.95 25.22
CA ILE A 119 -17.30 -6.36 24.63
C ILE A 119 -17.47 -4.85 24.71
N LYS A 120 -16.71 -4.21 25.58
CA LYS A 120 -16.61 -2.74 25.60
C LYS A 120 -15.61 -2.34 24.53
N ILE A 121 -16.08 -1.75 23.43
CA ILE A 121 -15.23 -0.98 22.52
C ILE A 121 -15.29 0.46 23.01
N ASP A 122 -14.16 0.98 23.48
CA ASP A 122 -14.07 2.38 23.86
C ASP A 122 -13.88 3.22 22.59
N VAL A 123 -14.86 4.07 22.30
CA VAL A 123 -14.87 4.91 21.09
C VAL A 123 -13.70 5.89 21.10
N HIS A 124 -13.19 6.26 22.27
CA HIS A 124 -12.00 7.12 22.40
C HIS A 124 -10.70 6.37 22.10
N THR A 125 -10.69 5.04 22.15
CA THR A 125 -9.54 4.20 21.81
C THR A 125 -9.68 3.52 20.46
N MET A 126 -10.84 3.67 19.79
CA MET A 126 -11.03 3.17 18.44
C MET A 126 -10.04 3.83 17.48
N PRO A 127 -9.39 3.04 16.62
CA PRO A 127 -8.56 3.60 15.56
C PRO A 127 -9.38 4.53 14.66
N LYS A 128 -8.80 5.68 14.35
CA LYS A 128 -9.35 6.67 13.43
C LYS A 128 -8.30 7.11 12.44
N TYR A 129 -8.77 7.60 11.30
CA TYR A 129 -7.92 8.41 10.43
C TYR A 129 -7.34 9.58 11.22
N SER A 130 -6.05 9.84 11.02
CA SER A 130 -5.46 11.08 11.51
C SER A 130 -6.09 12.27 10.78
N GLY A 131 -5.95 13.49 11.32
CA GLY A 131 -6.42 14.69 10.61
C GLY A 131 -5.88 14.79 9.19
N GLN A 132 -4.62 14.41 8.97
CA GLN A 132 -3.98 14.37 7.65
C GLN A 132 -4.56 13.28 6.73
N ASP A 133 -4.87 12.10 7.28
CA ASP A 133 -5.47 11.03 6.48
C ASP A 133 -6.92 11.37 6.09
N ASN A 134 -7.66 12.03 6.98
CA ASN A 134 -9.01 12.53 6.69
C ASN A 134 -9.02 13.54 5.53
N LEU A 135 -7.98 14.38 5.40
CA LEU A 135 -7.85 15.28 4.24
C LEU A 135 -7.83 14.50 2.92
N VAL A 136 -7.16 13.34 2.88
CA VAL A 136 -7.12 12.47 1.70
C VAL A 136 -8.45 11.76 1.47
N ILE A 137 -9.02 11.17 2.53
CA ILE A 137 -10.28 10.41 2.48
C ILE A 137 -11.45 11.31 2.06
N HIS A 138 -11.55 12.51 2.60
CA HIS A 138 -12.58 13.47 2.21
C HIS A 138 -12.27 14.14 0.87
N GLY A 139 -11.01 14.50 0.62
CA GLY A 139 -10.58 15.18 -0.61
C GLY A 139 -10.76 14.34 -1.87
N PHE A 140 -10.79 13.01 -1.75
CA PHE A 140 -11.07 12.09 -2.87
C PHE A 140 -12.36 11.28 -2.69
N ALA A 141 -13.33 11.77 -1.90
CA ALA A 141 -14.56 11.03 -1.63
C ALA A 141 -15.37 10.72 -2.90
N GLU A 142 -15.37 11.62 -3.89
CA GLU A 142 -16.01 11.42 -5.20
C GLU A 142 -15.26 10.42 -6.08
N SER A 143 -13.99 10.17 -5.75
CA SER A 143 -13.10 9.26 -6.45
C SER A 143 -12.82 8.00 -5.63
N LYS A 144 -13.74 7.66 -4.74
CA LYS A 144 -13.66 6.45 -3.92
C LYS A 144 -13.71 5.21 -4.85
N PRO A 145 -12.84 4.21 -4.64
CA PRO A 145 -12.91 2.96 -5.38
C PRO A 145 -14.31 2.35 -5.36
N VAL A 146 -14.74 1.77 -6.49
CA VAL A 146 -16.10 1.22 -6.64
C VAL A 146 -16.46 0.24 -5.53
N PHE A 147 -15.52 -0.64 -5.15
CA PHE A 147 -15.74 -1.62 -4.08
C PHE A 147 -15.89 -0.98 -2.69
N LEU A 148 -15.63 0.30 -2.51
CA LEU A 148 -15.86 1.04 -1.24
C LEU A 148 -17.09 1.96 -1.31
N MET A 149 -17.79 2.04 -2.44
CA MET A 149 -18.95 2.93 -2.60
C MET A 149 -20.16 2.48 -1.77
N GLU A 150 -20.34 1.17 -1.58
CA GLU A 150 -21.40 0.64 -0.75
C GLU A 150 -21.02 0.76 0.73
N ALA A 151 -21.67 1.68 1.45
CA ALA A 151 -21.53 1.80 2.89
C ALA A 151 -21.98 0.51 3.59
N PHE A 152 -21.41 0.20 4.75
CA PHE A 152 -21.89 -0.94 5.52
C PHE A 152 -23.28 -0.59 6.07
N GLY A 153 -24.31 -1.23 5.52
CA GLY A 153 -25.65 -1.18 6.11
C GLY A 153 -25.66 -1.72 7.54
N ASP A 154 -26.70 -1.41 8.31
CA ASP A 154 -26.83 -1.83 9.70
C ASP A 154 -26.67 -3.36 9.88
N ASP A 155 -27.07 -4.16 8.88
CA ASP A 155 -26.91 -5.62 8.88
C ASP A 155 -25.43 -6.06 8.86
N LYS A 156 -24.57 -5.38 8.09
CA LYS A 156 -23.12 -5.70 8.03
C LYS A 156 -22.44 -5.28 9.33
N ILE A 157 -22.87 -4.17 9.93
CA ILE A 157 -22.41 -3.75 11.27
C ILE A 157 -22.85 -4.77 12.32
N GLY A 158 -24.10 -5.24 12.27
CA GLY A 158 -24.60 -6.34 13.10
C GLY A 158 -23.74 -7.59 12.97
N ALA A 159 -23.35 -7.97 11.75
CA ALA A 159 -22.47 -9.11 11.51
C ALA A 159 -21.05 -8.91 12.09
N ILE A 160 -20.46 -7.71 12.01
CA ILE A 160 -19.20 -7.38 12.70
C ILE A 160 -19.36 -7.58 14.21
N MET A 161 -20.46 -7.06 14.79
CA MET A 161 -20.72 -7.17 16.22
C MET A 161 -20.90 -8.63 16.67
N ASP A 162 -21.60 -9.43 15.86
CA ASP A 162 -21.75 -10.86 16.10
C ASP A 162 -20.40 -11.57 16.08
N LEU A 163 -19.57 -11.31 15.08
CA LEU A 163 -18.23 -11.91 14.96
C LEU A 163 -17.32 -11.48 16.09
N LEU A 164 -17.42 -10.22 16.50
CA LEU A 164 -16.75 -9.74 17.70
C LEU A 164 -17.24 -10.49 18.92
N ALA A 165 -18.52 -10.81 19.09
CA ALA A 165 -18.98 -11.59 20.25
C ALA A 165 -18.53 -13.06 20.18
N LYS A 166 -18.73 -13.72 19.03
CA LYS A 166 -18.40 -15.12 18.80
C LYS A 166 -18.28 -15.42 17.28
N PRO A 167 -17.29 -16.21 16.84
CA PRO A 167 -17.27 -16.72 15.48
C PRO A 167 -18.57 -17.48 15.14
N ARG A 168 -19.22 -17.14 14.02
CA ARG A 168 -20.43 -17.83 13.56
C ARG A 168 -20.09 -19.24 13.05
N LYS A 169 -20.97 -20.21 13.33
CA LYS A 169 -20.75 -21.65 13.07
C LYS A 169 -20.99 -22.07 11.61
N ASP A 170 -21.58 -21.21 10.80
CA ASP A 170 -21.91 -21.44 9.38
C ASP A 170 -20.66 -21.44 8.48
N GLN A 171 -19.66 -20.63 8.82
CA GLN A 171 -18.35 -20.58 8.13
C GLN A 171 -17.20 -20.45 9.14
N PRO A 172 -16.94 -21.49 9.96
CA PRO A 172 -16.06 -21.39 11.13
C PRO A 172 -14.68 -20.84 10.77
N ASN A 173 -13.94 -21.46 9.84
CA ASN A 173 -12.59 -21.00 9.49
C ASN A 173 -12.51 -19.53 9.00
N ARG A 174 -13.51 -19.04 8.26
CA ARG A 174 -13.53 -17.65 7.76
C ARG A 174 -13.87 -16.69 8.90
N ASN A 175 -14.90 -17.04 9.66
CA ASN A 175 -15.41 -16.22 10.76
C ASN A 175 -14.45 -16.15 11.94
N GLU A 176 -13.70 -17.23 12.22
CA GLU A 176 -12.66 -17.27 13.25
C GLU A 176 -11.50 -16.34 12.90
N LYS A 177 -11.08 -16.32 11.62
CA LYS A 177 -10.06 -15.41 11.08
C LYS A 177 -10.50 -13.95 11.09
N LEU A 178 -11.70 -13.68 10.59
CA LEU A 178 -12.25 -12.34 10.58
C LEU A 178 -12.50 -11.83 12.00
N SER A 179 -13.02 -12.67 12.91
CA SER A 179 -13.16 -12.36 14.34
C SER A 179 -11.82 -12.00 14.97
N TRP A 180 -10.76 -12.76 14.70
CA TRP A 180 -9.42 -12.43 15.21
C TRP A 180 -8.97 -11.06 14.70
N PHE A 181 -9.08 -10.80 13.40
CA PHE A 181 -8.68 -9.53 12.79
C PHE A 181 -9.46 -8.35 13.39
N LEU A 182 -10.79 -8.44 13.45
CA LEU A 182 -11.66 -7.37 13.98
C LEU A 182 -11.34 -7.05 15.45
N ARG A 183 -11.17 -8.09 16.28
CA ARG A 183 -10.81 -7.92 17.70
C ARG A 183 -9.44 -7.26 17.83
N ARG A 184 -8.45 -7.71 17.05
CA ARG A 184 -7.10 -7.16 17.05
C ARG A 184 -7.09 -5.69 16.59
N PHE A 185 -7.81 -5.37 15.53
CA PHE A 185 -7.98 -4.01 15.01
C PHE A 185 -8.57 -3.07 16.06
N LEU A 186 -9.58 -3.54 16.81
CA LEU A 186 -10.28 -2.75 17.82
C LEU A 186 -9.63 -2.78 19.22
N GLY A 187 -8.51 -3.48 19.40
CA GLY A 187 -7.87 -3.63 20.71
C GLY A 187 -8.72 -4.41 21.72
N VAL A 188 -9.66 -5.23 21.25
CA VAL A 188 -10.51 -6.08 22.09
C VAL A 188 -9.77 -7.37 22.43
N ALA A 189 -9.91 -7.84 23.67
CA ALA A 189 -9.33 -9.12 24.09
C ALA A 189 -9.74 -10.27 23.17
N GLU A 190 -8.80 -11.18 22.89
CA GLU A 190 -9.06 -12.36 22.05
C GLU A 190 -10.08 -13.30 22.73
N SER A 191 -10.96 -13.93 21.95
CA SER A 191 -11.88 -14.97 22.45
C SER A 191 -11.38 -16.36 22.13
N LEU A 192 -11.83 -17.35 22.91
CA LEU A 192 -11.79 -18.75 22.52
C LEU A 192 -12.37 -18.93 21.11
N GLY A 193 -11.57 -19.51 20.21
CA GLY A 193 -11.92 -19.80 18.82
C GLY A 193 -11.53 -18.73 17.80
N ALA A 194 -11.05 -17.54 18.20
CA ALA A 194 -10.48 -16.61 17.23
C ALA A 194 -9.09 -17.10 16.78
N VAL A 195 -8.83 -17.18 15.47
CA VAL A 195 -7.57 -17.71 14.93
C VAL A 195 -6.96 -16.71 13.95
N LYS A 196 -5.72 -16.28 14.17
CA LYS A 196 -5.01 -15.42 13.22
C LYS A 196 -4.93 -16.09 11.85
N ALA A 197 -5.25 -15.35 10.79
CA ALA A 197 -5.00 -15.86 9.44
C ALA A 197 -3.50 -16.02 9.22
N THR A 198 -3.11 -17.17 8.67
CA THR A 198 -1.75 -17.43 8.19
C THR A 198 -1.84 -17.67 6.69
N GLY A 199 -1.37 -16.70 5.91
CA GLY A 199 -1.52 -16.67 4.46
C GLY A 199 -0.88 -15.44 3.85
N GLY A 200 -0.76 -15.42 2.52
CA GLY A 200 -0.15 -14.33 1.74
C GLY A 200 -0.79 -12.95 1.98
N PRO A 201 -0.25 -11.86 1.40
CA PRO A 201 0.49 -11.81 0.14
C PRO A 201 1.79 -12.59 0.19
N HIS A 202 1.99 -13.43 -0.83
CA HIS A 202 3.15 -14.31 -0.92
C HIS A 202 4.41 -13.48 -1.16
N GLY A 203 5.11 -13.16 -0.07
CA GLY A 203 6.43 -12.57 -0.13
C GLY A 203 6.48 -11.13 -0.61
N TYR A 204 7.68 -10.54 -0.48
CA TYR A 204 8.00 -9.35 -1.24
C TYR A 204 8.25 -9.77 -2.68
N VAL A 205 7.71 -9.04 -3.65
CA VAL A 205 7.99 -9.30 -5.06
C VAL A 205 9.32 -8.65 -5.45
N GLY A 206 10.22 -9.43 -6.06
CA GLY A 206 11.50 -8.95 -6.58
C GLY A 206 11.45 -8.62 -8.07
N SER A 207 10.56 -9.28 -8.82
CA SER A 207 10.45 -9.18 -10.28
C SER A 207 8.99 -9.19 -10.74
N PHE A 208 8.68 -8.55 -11.87
CA PHE A 208 7.31 -8.55 -12.40
C PHE A 208 6.83 -9.95 -12.82
N SER A 209 7.71 -10.86 -13.22
CA SER A 209 7.35 -12.23 -13.58
C SER A 209 6.77 -13.06 -12.43
N GLU A 210 7.05 -12.69 -11.19
CA GLU A 210 6.55 -13.37 -9.98
C GLU A 210 5.27 -12.74 -9.43
N SER A 211 4.79 -11.68 -10.06
CA SER A 211 3.69 -10.87 -9.55
C SER A 211 2.33 -11.60 -9.61
N LYS A 212 1.51 -11.31 -8.61
CA LYS A 212 0.11 -11.74 -8.47
C LYS A 212 -0.82 -10.52 -8.56
N ASP A 213 -2.09 -10.68 -8.18
CA ASP A 213 -3.06 -9.57 -8.18
C ASP A 213 -2.67 -8.43 -7.23
N VAL A 214 -2.10 -8.76 -6.06
CA VAL A 214 -1.69 -7.81 -5.03
C VAL A 214 -0.30 -8.16 -4.52
N ASN A 215 0.61 -7.20 -4.59
CA ASN A 215 2.04 -7.40 -4.37
C ASN A 215 2.59 -6.34 -3.42
N ILE A 216 3.54 -6.74 -2.59
CA ILE A 216 4.33 -5.81 -1.78
C ILE A 216 5.73 -5.78 -2.36
N VAL A 217 6.20 -4.60 -2.74
CA VAL A 217 7.58 -4.42 -3.22
C VAL A 217 8.49 -4.26 -2.01
N LYS A 218 9.65 -4.91 -2.05
CA LYS A 218 10.64 -4.83 -0.95
C LYS A 218 11.12 -3.38 -0.79
N SER A 219 10.96 -2.83 0.41
CA SER A 219 11.44 -1.48 0.70
C SER A 219 12.97 -1.41 0.64
N GLU A 220 13.49 -0.29 0.16
CA GLU A 220 14.94 -0.02 0.09
C GLU A 220 15.33 1.03 1.12
N LYS A 221 16.41 0.78 1.88
CA LYS A 221 16.78 1.63 3.01
C LYS A 221 17.16 3.04 2.54
N GLY A 222 16.46 4.04 3.08
CA GLY A 222 16.62 5.45 2.79
C GLY A 222 15.95 5.89 1.49
N VAL A 223 15.40 4.99 0.68
CA VAL A 223 14.67 5.32 -0.55
C VAL A 223 13.19 5.49 -0.22
N HIS A 224 12.55 6.51 -0.75
CA HIS A 224 11.12 6.72 -0.55
C HIS A 224 10.28 5.72 -1.35
N ALA A 225 9.12 5.34 -0.82
CA ALA A 225 8.25 4.30 -1.34
C ALA A 225 7.86 4.50 -2.82
N GLU A 226 7.61 5.73 -3.25
CA GLU A 226 7.29 6.05 -4.64
C GLU A 226 8.46 5.71 -5.57
N LEU A 227 9.70 6.00 -5.15
CA LEU A 227 10.89 5.72 -5.94
C LEU A 227 11.20 4.21 -5.97
N VAL A 228 10.87 3.48 -4.91
CA VAL A 228 10.92 2.01 -4.90
C VAL A 228 9.98 1.42 -5.96
N LEU A 229 8.74 1.91 -6.04
CA LEU A 229 7.77 1.46 -7.05
C LEU A 229 8.23 1.77 -8.47
N LEU A 230 8.77 2.98 -8.71
CA LEU A 230 9.26 3.37 -10.03
C LEU A 230 10.54 2.62 -10.43
N SER A 231 11.42 2.31 -9.46
CA SER A 231 12.56 1.41 -9.68
C SER A 231 12.10 0.01 -10.09
N PHE A 232 11.11 -0.54 -9.40
CA PHE A 232 10.50 -1.82 -9.76
C PHE A 232 9.87 -1.80 -11.15
N LEU A 233 9.10 -0.75 -11.49
CA LEU A 233 8.53 -0.57 -12.82
C LEU A 233 9.62 -0.57 -13.88
N THR A 234 10.72 0.15 -13.65
CA THR A 234 11.80 0.27 -14.62
C THR A 234 12.44 -1.08 -14.91
N ARG A 235 12.71 -1.88 -13.87
CA ARG A 235 13.19 -3.27 -14.04
C ARG A 235 12.23 -4.08 -14.89
N ALA A 236 10.94 -4.04 -14.56
CA ALA A 236 9.89 -4.75 -15.30
C ALA A 236 9.83 -4.37 -16.79
N VAL A 237 9.97 -3.09 -17.08
CA VAL A 237 9.92 -2.53 -18.44
C VAL A 237 11.16 -2.92 -19.24
N VAL A 238 12.34 -2.85 -18.65
CA VAL A 238 13.60 -3.25 -19.33
C VAL A 238 13.66 -4.77 -19.55
N ASP A 239 13.18 -5.57 -18.60
CA ASP A 239 13.16 -7.03 -18.73
C ASP A 239 12.16 -7.52 -19.79
N SER A 240 11.16 -6.71 -20.17
CA SER A 240 10.10 -7.11 -21.11
C SER A 240 9.47 -5.92 -21.86
N PRO A 241 10.23 -5.12 -22.63
CA PRO A 241 9.77 -3.86 -23.19
C PRO A 241 8.50 -3.99 -24.03
N ASP A 242 8.39 -5.06 -24.83
CA ASP A 242 7.21 -5.33 -25.66
C ASP A 242 5.91 -5.48 -24.87
N LYS A 243 5.99 -5.92 -23.60
CA LYS A 243 4.81 -6.07 -22.72
C LYS A 243 4.34 -4.75 -22.13
N PHE A 244 5.19 -3.72 -22.13
CA PHE A 244 4.94 -2.44 -21.47
C PHE A 244 4.90 -1.26 -22.43
N TYR A 245 5.31 -1.45 -23.69
CA TYR A 245 5.28 -0.41 -24.70
C TYR A 245 3.88 0.20 -24.82
N GLY A 246 3.80 1.54 -24.75
CA GLY A 246 2.53 2.27 -24.86
C GLY A 246 1.61 2.19 -23.64
N GLN A 247 1.99 1.47 -22.57
CA GLN A 247 1.13 1.29 -21.40
C GLN A 247 1.02 2.56 -20.56
N THR A 248 -0.13 2.70 -19.89
CA THR A 248 -0.35 3.73 -18.86
C THR A 248 -0.25 3.09 -17.49
N VAL A 249 0.53 3.71 -16.60
CA VAL A 249 0.73 3.29 -15.22
C VAL A 249 0.24 4.39 -14.31
N TYR A 250 -0.51 4.00 -13.28
CA TYR A 250 -1.05 4.91 -12.28
C TYR A 250 -0.28 4.76 -10.99
N LEU A 251 0.07 5.89 -10.37
CA LEU A 251 0.71 5.94 -9.07
C LEU A 251 -0.13 6.83 -8.14
N GLY A 252 -0.32 6.38 -6.91
CA GLY A 252 -1.04 7.14 -5.88
C GLY A 252 -0.50 6.84 -4.50
N GLY A 253 -0.71 7.78 -3.59
CA GLY A 253 -0.10 7.74 -2.27
C GLY A 253 -0.90 8.52 -1.24
N SER A 254 -0.73 8.12 0.02
CA SER A 254 -1.30 8.80 1.18
C SER A 254 -0.71 10.21 1.42
N LYS A 255 0.38 10.57 0.74
CA LYS A 255 1.05 11.88 0.78
C LYS A 255 1.40 12.34 -0.62
N ASN A 256 1.51 13.65 -0.80
CA ASN A 256 2.25 14.24 -1.91
C ASN A 256 3.73 13.86 -1.76
N THR A 257 4.39 13.58 -2.88
CA THR A 257 5.84 13.31 -2.89
C THR A 257 6.60 14.53 -2.39
N CYS A 258 7.73 14.33 -1.71
CA CYS A 258 8.55 15.45 -1.28
C CYS A 258 9.11 16.20 -2.50
N LEU A 259 9.55 17.46 -2.31
CA LEU A 259 10.06 18.31 -3.41
C LEU A 259 11.16 17.60 -4.22
N TRP A 260 12.03 16.86 -3.52
CA TRP A 260 13.13 16.13 -4.12
C TRP A 260 12.64 14.95 -4.96
N CYS A 261 11.82 14.06 -4.40
CA CYS A 261 11.25 12.94 -5.15
C CYS A 261 10.40 13.42 -6.33
N LYS A 262 9.70 14.54 -6.18
CA LYS A 262 8.98 15.18 -7.29
C LYS A 262 9.92 15.55 -8.44
N ALA A 263 11.03 16.24 -8.16
CA ALA A 263 12.00 16.61 -9.19
C ALA A 263 12.50 15.37 -9.95
N TRP A 264 12.91 14.33 -9.22
CA TRP A 264 13.32 13.05 -9.83
C TRP A 264 12.21 12.45 -10.70
N MET A 265 10.98 12.41 -10.20
CA MET A 265 9.84 11.85 -10.92
C MET A 265 9.51 12.63 -12.19
N ASP A 266 9.63 13.96 -12.19
CA ASP A 266 9.38 14.77 -13.38
C ASP A 266 10.38 14.42 -14.51
N HIS A 267 11.66 14.20 -14.19
CA HIS A 267 12.65 13.70 -15.16
C HIS A 267 12.37 12.25 -15.58
N TYR A 268 12.08 11.37 -14.62
CA TYR A 268 11.74 9.97 -14.89
C TYR A 268 10.56 9.83 -15.85
N ARG A 269 9.51 10.66 -15.68
CA ARG A 269 8.32 10.68 -16.55
C ARG A 269 8.66 11.03 -18.00
N LYS A 270 9.54 12.02 -18.21
CA LYS A 270 10.04 12.38 -19.55
C LYS A 270 10.79 11.18 -20.15
N TRP A 271 11.73 10.62 -19.40
CA TRP A 271 12.57 9.51 -19.83
C TRP A 271 11.77 8.25 -20.16
N ILE A 272 10.91 7.75 -19.27
CA ILE A 272 10.15 6.52 -19.54
C ILE A 272 9.16 6.66 -20.71
N LYS A 273 8.65 7.88 -20.94
CA LYS A 273 7.80 8.19 -22.09
C LYS A 273 8.58 8.17 -23.39
N GLU A 274 9.75 8.78 -23.42
CA GLU A 274 10.58 8.82 -24.62
C GLU A 274 11.11 7.43 -25.01
N TRP A 275 11.53 6.64 -24.03
CA TRP A 275 12.19 5.35 -24.26
C TRP A 275 11.24 4.19 -24.45
N PHE A 276 10.10 4.19 -23.74
CA PHE A 276 9.18 3.06 -23.72
C PHE A 276 7.76 3.44 -24.16
N SER A 277 7.54 4.69 -24.59
CA SER A 277 6.21 5.22 -24.93
C SER A 277 5.19 5.08 -23.80
N MET A 278 5.66 4.96 -22.56
CA MET A 278 4.80 4.77 -21.40
C MET A 278 4.34 6.09 -20.81
N LYS A 279 3.15 6.08 -20.21
CA LYS A 279 2.62 7.22 -19.47
C LYS A 279 2.54 6.87 -18.00
N LEU A 280 3.29 7.58 -17.17
CA LEU A 280 3.09 7.58 -15.73
C LEU A 280 2.17 8.74 -15.37
N ILE A 281 1.03 8.42 -14.76
CA ILE A 281 0.05 9.41 -14.34
C ILE A 281 -0.04 9.49 -12.82
N LEU A 282 0.08 10.71 -12.32
CA LEU A 282 0.03 11.03 -10.91
C LEU A 282 -1.36 11.54 -10.49
N PRO A 283 -1.70 11.55 -9.19
CA PRO A 283 -3.05 11.88 -8.73
C PRO A 283 -3.50 13.30 -9.08
N ASN A 284 -2.56 14.24 -9.16
CA ASN A 284 -2.80 15.66 -9.47
C ASN A 284 -3.11 15.93 -10.95
N GLU A 285 -3.07 14.92 -11.81
CA GLU A 285 -3.37 15.05 -13.24
C GLU A 285 -4.83 14.74 -13.58
N TYR A 286 -5.60 14.24 -12.60
CA TYR A 286 -7.02 13.90 -12.76
C TYR A 286 -7.96 14.71 -11.87
N THR A 287 -7.41 15.44 -10.91
CA THR A 287 -8.20 16.23 -10.00
C THR A 287 -8.09 17.70 -10.34
N HIS A 288 -9.16 18.46 -10.09
CA HIS A 288 -9.05 19.90 -10.06
C HIS A 288 -7.95 20.26 -9.06
N GLU A 289 -7.09 21.23 -9.40
CA GLU A 289 -5.85 21.57 -8.67
C GLU A 289 -6.03 21.65 -7.13
N ILE A 290 -7.24 21.97 -6.68
CA ILE A 290 -7.67 22.06 -5.29
C ILE A 290 -7.51 20.73 -4.51
N GLU A 291 -7.86 19.57 -5.07
CA GLU A 291 -7.81 18.29 -4.31
C GLU A 291 -6.38 17.75 -4.16
N ALA A 292 -5.50 18.05 -5.12
CA ALA A 292 -4.09 17.70 -5.05
C ALA A 292 -3.33 18.47 -3.94
N LEU A 293 -3.77 19.70 -3.65
CA LEU A 293 -3.18 20.58 -2.63
C LEU A 293 -3.59 20.20 -1.20
N ILE A 294 -4.65 19.42 -1.03
CA ILE A 294 -5.17 19.01 0.27
C ILE A 294 -4.32 17.87 0.88
N ARG A 295 -3.56 17.14 0.08
CA ARG A 295 -2.73 16.04 0.58
C ARG A 295 -1.51 16.56 1.36
N PRO A 296 -1.18 15.97 2.52
CA PRO A 296 0.06 16.28 3.24
C PRO A 296 1.29 16.01 2.36
N HIS A 297 2.28 16.90 2.43
CA HIS A 297 3.56 16.70 1.74
C HIS A 297 4.46 15.74 2.51
N GLY A 298 5.12 14.84 1.77
CA GLY A 298 6.26 14.09 2.25
C GLY A 298 7.42 15.01 2.63
N SER A 299 8.22 14.58 3.61
CA SER A 299 9.38 15.32 4.10
C SER A 299 10.65 14.49 3.93
N GLY A 300 11.81 15.15 3.99
CA GLY A 300 13.11 14.47 3.93
C GLY A 300 13.59 14.15 2.50
N ALA A 301 14.91 14.06 2.35
CA ALA A 301 15.58 13.74 1.09
C ALA A 301 15.75 12.23 1.08
N GLY A 302 14.82 11.54 0.44
CA GLY A 302 15.04 10.14 0.11
C GLY A 302 16.31 9.99 -0.73
N ASN A 303 17.02 8.90 -0.51
CA ASN A 303 18.05 8.42 -1.41
C ASN A 303 17.44 8.12 -2.77
N ARG A 304 18.24 8.29 -3.81
CA ARG A 304 17.95 7.75 -5.14
C ARG A 304 17.78 6.24 -5.09
N PRO A 305 16.84 5.67 -5.86
CA PRO A 305 16.83 4.24 -6.10
C PRO A 305 18.11 3.88 -6.85
N LYS A 306 18.76 2.80 -6.42
CA LYS A 306 19.97 2.30 -7.11
C LYS A 306 19.63 1.14 -8.02
N TRP A 307 20.29 1.08 -9.16
CA TRP A 307 20.17 -0.08 -10.04
C TRP A 307 21.52 -0.48 -10.64
N GLU A 308 22.01 -1.62 -10.14
CA GLU A 308 23.16 -2.35 -10.68
C GLU A 308 22.85 -2.76 -12.13
N GLY A 309 23.67 -2.32 -13.08
CA GLY A 309 23.47 -2.56 -14.52
C GLY A 309 23.15 -1.30 -15.34
N MET A 310 22.65 -0.22 -14.71
CA MET A 310 22.40 1.06 -15.40
C MET A 310 23.68 1.77 -15.87
N ALA A 311 24.87 1.29 -15.49
CA ALA A 311 26.16 1.81 -15.99
C ALA A 311 26.35 1.64 -17.52
N TYR A 312 25.47 0.88 -18.18
CA TYR A 312 25.45 0.71 -19.64
C TYR A 312 24.26 1.40 -20.31
N ALA A 313 23.30 1.88 -19.52
CA ALA A 313 22.24 2.74 -20.02
C ALA A 313 22.81 4.15 -20.28
N GLY A 314 22.15 4.92 -21.15
CA GLY A 314 22.54 6.29 -21.46
C GLY A 314 22.76 7.19 -20.23
N GLU A 315 23.37 8.36 -20.42
CA GLU A 315 23.72 9.31 -19.37
C GLU A 315 22.52 9.72 -18.51
N SER A 316 21.32 9.85 -19.10
CA SER A 316 20.10 10.21 -18.37
C SER A 316 19.63 9.10 -17.45
N ALA A 317 19.69 7.85 -17.93
CA ALA A 317 19.35 6.66 -17.15
C ALA A 317 20.34 6.46 -15.98
N LYS A 318 21.64 6.69 -16.22
CA LYS A 318 22.67 6.72 -15.17
C LYS A 318 22.41 7.79 -14.13
N ALA A 319 22.08 9.01 -14.54
CA ALA A 319 21.84 10.10 -13.60
C ALA A 319 20.59 9.84 -12.73
N LEU A 320 19.54 9.26 -13.30
CA LEU A 320 18.33 8.87 -12.58
C LEU A 320 18.61 7.83 -11.48
N PHE A 321 19.32 6.74 -11.78
CA PHE A 321 19.45 5.61 -10.84
C PHE A 321 20.81 5.49 -10.14
N ASN A 322 21.85 6.14 -10.65
CA ASN A 322 23.22 6.07 -10.11
C ASN A 322 23.87 7.46 -9.95
N GLY A 323 23.08 8.54 -10.02
CA GLY A 323 23.57 9.90 -9.77
C GLY A 323 23.95 10.16 -8.32
N SER A 324 24.62 11.28 -8.08
CA SER A 324 25.14 11.63 -6.75
C SER A 324 24.03 11.80 -5.71
N ALA A 325 24.31 11.39 -4.47
CA ALA A 325 23.43 11.67 -3.34
C ALA A 325 23.59 13.15 -2.94
N GLY A 326 22.83 14.04 -3.59
CA GLY A 326 22.89 15.49 -3.37
C GLY A 326 21.52 16.13 -3.54
N GLY A 327 21.22 17.09 -2.67
CA GLY A 327 19.91 17.77 -2.59
C GLY A 327 19.48 18.42 -3.90
N ASN A 328 18.15 18.48 -4.11
CA ASN A 328 17.45 19.04 -5.27
C ASN A 328 17.59 18.30 -6.61
N TYR A 329 18.37 17.22 -6.71
CA TYR A 329 18.57 16.55 -8.00
C TYR A 329 19.06 17.52 -9.09
N ALA A 330 19.90 18.49 -8.70
CA ALA A 330 20.36 19.57 -9.58
C ALA A 330 21.11 19.04 -10.82
N ASP A 331 21.80 17.91 -10.67
CA ASP A 331 22.45 17.18 -11.77
C ASP A 331 21.47 16.64 -12.83
N LEU A 332 20.17 16.53 -12.52
CA LEU A 332 19.15 16.21 -13.52
C LEU A 332 18.70 17.44 -14.32
N ALA A 333 18.78 18.64 -13.75
CA ALA A 333 18.41 19.88 -14.44
C ALA A 333 19.37 20.19 -15.60
N ASP A 334 20.64 19.78 -15.47
CA ASP A 334 21.66 19.94 -16.51
C ASP A 334 21.50 18.94 -17.69
N LEU A 335 20.59 17.97 -17.55
CA LEU A 335 20.31 16.93 -18.57
C LEU A 335 19.07 17.25 -19.42
N GLU A 336 18.59 18.50 -19.43
CA GLU A 336 17.50 18.93 -20.29
C GLU A 336 17.95 19.02 -21.77
N GLY A 337 18.02 17.87 -22.45
CA GLY A 337 18.31 17.71 -23.87
C GLY A 337 18.37 16.22 -24.26
N PRO A 338 18.28 15.88 -25.56
CA PRO A 338 18.31 14.48 -26.01
C PRO A 338 19.75 13.95 -25.93
N ALA A 339 20.23 13.65 -24.73
CA ALA A 339 21.60 13.14 -24.53
C ALA A 339 21.72 11.65 -24.92
N ASP A 340 20.61 10.91 -24.94
CA ASP A 340 20.64 9.46 -25.11
C ASP A 340 19.96 9.01 -26.41
N ASN A 341 20.69 8.25 -27.23
CA ASN A 341 20.16 7.58 -28.42
C ASN A 341 19.38 6.31 -28.00
N PRO A 342 18.09 6.13 -28.38
CA PRO A 342 17.26 4.96 -28.07
C PRO A 342 17.94 3.58 -28.28
N ASN A 343 18.92 3.50 -29.17
CA ASN A 343 19.67 2.27 -29.45
C ASN A 343 20.71 1.88 -28.36
N SER A 344 21.06 2.78 -27.42
CA SER A 344 22.09 2.50 -26.40
C SER A 344 21.62 1.60 -25.25
N LEU A 345 20.35 1.67 -24.83
CA LEU A 345 19.80 0.75 -23.82
C LEU A 345 19.58 -0.66 -24.37
N LEU A 346 19.23 -0.80 -25.65
CA LEU A 346 19.04 -2.12 -26.27
C LEU A 346 20.37 -2.82 -26.58
N ALA A 347 21.47 -2.06 -26.78
CA ALA A 347 22.81 -2.62 -26.93
C ALA A 347 23.30 -3.39 -25.68
N TRP A 348 22.74 -3.11 -24.50
CA TRP A 348 23.02 -3.86 -23.26
C TRP A 348 22.46 -5.29 -23.30
N ARG A 349 21.33 -5.53 -23.99
CA ARG A 349 20.76 -6.88 -24.13
C ARG A 349 21.69 -7.83 -24.88
N ASP A 350 22.47 -7.27 -25.80
CA ASP A 350 23.40 -8.00 -26.66
C ASP A 350 24.86 -7.90 -26.17
N ALA A 351 25.11 -7.16 -25.08
CA ALA A 351 26.41 -7.12 -24.43
C ALA A 351 26.60 -8.40 -23.60
N PRO A 352 27.76 -9.08 -23.68
CA PRO A 352 28.03 -10.22 -22.82
C PRO A 352 27.96 -9.75 -21.37
N GLY A 353 26.99 -10.27 -20.62
CA GLY A 353 26.89 -10.01 -19.19
C GLY A 353 28.20 -10.35 -18.48
N PRO A 354 28.48 -9.79 -17.29
CA PRO A 354 29.63 -10.19 -16.51
C PRO A 354 29.53 -11.70 -16.30
N GLY A 355 30.50 -12.44 -16.84
CA GLY A 355 30.61 -13.88 -16.64
C GLY A 355 30.60 -14.19 -15.13
N PRO A 356 30.14 -15.38 -14.74
CA PRO A 356 30.11 -15.76 -13.33
C PRO A 356 31.50 -15.54 -12.73
N ALA A 357 31.55 -14.77 -11.64
CA ALA A 357 32.77 -14.65 -10.85
C ALA A 357 33.11 -16.05 -10.30
N HIS A 358 34.26 -16.56 -10.71
CA HIS A 358 34.82 -17.83 -10.23
C HIS A 358 35.47 -17.68 -8.86
#